data_AF-A0A9E3K1S2-F1
#
_entry.id   AF-A0A9E3K1S2-F1
#
_cell.length_a   1.000
_cell.length_b   1.000
_cell.length_c   1.000
_cell.angle_alpha   90.00
_cell.angle_beta   90.00
_cell.angle_gamma   90.00
#
_symmetry.space_group_name_H-M   'P 1'
#
loop_
_entity.id
_entity.type
_entity.pdbx_description
1 polymer ?
#
loop_
_entity_poly.entity_id
_entity_poly.type
_entity_poly.pdbx_seq_one_letter_code
_entity_poly.pdbx_strand_id
1 'polypeptide(L)' 'MGYKVALVGATGNVGREMLNILDERKFPADEVVALASRRSMGVEVSYGDRTLKVKALENYDFS' A
#
# COMPACT_ATOMS: atom_id res chain seq x y z
N MET A 1 15.55 0.38 11.87
CA MET A 1 14.87 -0.91 11.56
C MET A 1 13.40 -0.73 11.86
N GLY A 2 12.68 -0.09 10.94
CA GLY A 2 11.23 -0.02 10.95
C GLY A 2 10.63 -1.16 10.14
N TYR A 3 9.31 -1.14 10.02
CA TYR A 3 8.56 -2.20 9.35
C TYR A 3 8.48 -1.97 7.85
N LYS A 4 8.57 -3.04 7.06
CA LYS A 4 8.09 -3.05 5.68
C LYS A 4 6.65 -3.55 5.66
N VAL A 5 5.72 -2.71 5.26
CA VAL A 5 4.29 -3.01 5.29
C VAL A 5 3.77 -3.23 3.88
N ALA A 6 3.30 -4.42 3.58
CA ALA A 6 2.59 -4.71 2.34
C ALA A 6 1.07 -4.68 2.60
N LEU A 7 0.35 -3.81 1.89
CA LEU A 7 -1.09 -3.66 2.03
C LEU A 7 -1.81 -4.26 0.82
N VAL A 8 -2.47 -5.40 1.03
CA VAL A 8 -3.22 -6.12 0.00
C VAL A 8 -4.64 -5.59 -0.10
N GLY A 9 -5.10 -5.30 -1.32
CA GLY A 9 -6.40 -4.67 -1.56
C GLY A 9 -6.36 -3.14 -1.50
N ALA A 10 -5.19 -2.54 -1.74
CA ALA A 10 -4.94 -1.10 -1.60
C ALA A 10 -5.88 -0.20 -2.41
N THR A 11 -6.46 -0.70 -3.50
CA THR A 11 -7.37 0.09 -4.35
C THR A 11 -8.81 0.12 -3.86
N GLY A 12 -9.21 -0.80 -2.97
CA GLY A 12 -10.57 -0.86 -2.42
C GLY A 12 -10.81 0.16 -1.32
N ASN A 13 -12.08 0.36 -0.93
CA ASN A 13 -12.46 1.36 0.08
C ASN A 13 -11.69 1.17 1.41
N VAL A 14 -11.64 -0.07 1.92
CA VAL A 14 -10.91 -0.39 3.15
C VAL A 14 -9.40 -0.20 2.98
N GLY A 15 -8.85 -0.55 1.82
CA GLY A 15 -7.41 -0.42 1.58
C GLY A 15 -6.95 1.04 1.56
N ARG A 16 -7.73 1.92 0.93
CA ARG A 16 -7.47 3.37 0.93
C ARG A 16 -7.55 3.94 2.34
N GLU A 17 -8.58 3.57 3.09
CA GLU A 17 -8.75 4.04 4.47
C GLU A 17 -7.62 3.56 5.38
N MET A 18 -7.17 2.31 5.22
CA MET A 18 -6.01 1.81 5.95
C MET A 18 -4.73 2.59 5.64
N LEU A 19 -4.50 3.01 4.39
CA LEU A 19 -3.36 3.86 4.04
C LEU A 19 -3.46 5.23 4.73
N ASN A 20 -4.63 5.85 4.75
CA ASN A 20 -4.87 7.10 5.48
C ASN A 20 -4.56 6.94 6.98
N ILE A 21 -5.12 5.90 7.62
CA ILE A 21 -4.91 5.63 9.06
C ILE A 21 -3.43 5.38 9.37
N LEU A 22 -2.71 4.66 8.51
CA LEU A 22 -1.27 4.43 8.70
C LEU A 22 -0.47 5.73 8.67
N ASP A 23 -0.86 6.68 7.82
CA ASP A 23 -0.21 7.98 7.71
C ASP A 23 -0.57 8.88 8.90
N GLU A 24 -1.86 9.01 9.21
CA GLU A 24 -2.37 9.81 10.33
C GLU A 24 -1.76 9.39 11.67
N ARG A 25 -1.58 8.08 11.88
CA ARG A 25 -0.96 7.52 13.09
C ARG A 25 0.55 7.61 13.09
N LYS A 26 1.17 8.12 12.02
CA LYS A 26 2.62 8.13 11.82
C LYS A 26 3.21 6.76 12.10
N PHE A 27 2.55 5.71 11.56
CA PHE A 27 2.96 4.35 11.81
C PHE A 27 4.43 4.17 11.39
N PRO A 28 5.28 3.51 12.21
CA PRO A 28 6.72 3.43 11.97
C PRO A 28 7.07 2.41 10.87
N ALA A 29 6.56 2.63 9.66
CA ALA A 29 6.91 1.88 8.47
C ALA A 29 8.04 2.59 7.71
N ASP A 30 9.13 1.86 7.49
CA ASP A 30 10.23 2.31 6.62
C ASP A 30 9.77 2.29 5.15
N GLU A 31 8.94 1.31 4.78
CA GLU A 31 8.38 1.17 3.44
C GLU A 31 6.92 0.71 3.50
N VAL A 32 6.06 1.30 2.66
CA VAL A 32 4.69 0.83 2.44
C VAL A 32 4.51 0.45 0.97
N VAL A 33 4.07 -0.77 0.73
CA VAL A 33 3.86 -1.33 -0.60
C VAL A 33 2.37 -1.58 -0.82
N ALA A 34 1.79 -0.87 -1.78
CA ALA A 34 0.40 -1.06 -2.19
C ALA A 34 0.28 -2.25 -3.16
N LEU A 35 -0.47 -3.28 -2.77
CA LEU A 35 -0.72 -4.48 -3.56
C LEU A 35 -2.21 -4.62 -3.88
N ALA A 36 -2.53 -5.05 -5.10
CA ALA A 36 -3.88 -5.42 -5.49
C ALA A 36 -3.86 -6.48 -6.60
N SER A 37 -5.03 -6.94 -7.01
CA SER A 37 -5.17 -7.84 -8.17
C SER A 37 -4.54 -7.25 -9.43
N ARG A 38 -4.08 -8.08 -10.36
CA ARG A 38 -3.50 -7.67 -11.65
C ARG A 38 -4.31 -6.62 -12.42
N ARG A 39 -5.65 -6.67 -12.38
CA ARG A 39 -6.57 -5.68 -13.00
C ARG A 39 -6.39 -4.24 -12.48
N SER A 40 -5.79 -4.09 -11.31
CA SER A 40 -5.62 -2.82 -10.59
C SER A 40 -4.15 -2.39 -10.55
N MET A 41 -3.26 -3.11 -11.24
CA MET A 41 -1.86 -2.77 -11.33
C MET A 41 -1.67 -1.42 -12.03
N GLY A 42 -0.76 -0.60 -11.49
CA GLY A 42 -0.48 0.73 -12.02
C GLY A 42 -1.46 1.81 -11.58
N VAL A 43 -2.57 1.46 -10.92
CA VAL A 43 -3.42 2.44 -10.23
C VAL A 43 -2.59 3.12 -9.15
N GLU A 44 -2.82 4.41 -8.97
CA GLU A 44 -2.19 5.20 -7.93
C GLU A 44 -3.11 5.35 -6.73
N VAL A 45 -2.54 5.23 -5.53
CA VAL A 45 -3.22 5.45 -4.26
C VAL A 45 -2.41 6.39 -3.40
N SER A 46 -3.09 7.26 -2.65
CA SER A 46 -2.43 8.19 -1.74
C SER A 46 -2.01 7.50 -0.44
N TYR A 47 -0.88 7.94 0.11
CA TYR A 47 -0.39 7.58 1.43
C TYR A 47 0.27 8.81 2.06
N GLY A 48 -0.54 9.61 2.75
CA GLY A 48 -0.18 10.97 3.13
C GLY A 48 0.11 11.83 1.89
N ASP A 49 1.23 12.54 1.94
CA ASP A 49 1.74 13.35 0.81
C ASP A 49 2.39 12.50 -0.30
N ARG A 50 2.48 11.18 -0.13
CA ARG A 50 3.07 10.26 -1.12
C ARG A 50 2.00 9.63 -1.99
N THR A 51 2.37 9.34 -3.23
CA THR A 51 1.59 8.52 -4.15
C THR A 51 2.27 7.17 -4.35
N LEU A 52 1.55 6.09 -4.08
CA LEU A 52 2.03 4.72 -4.27
C LEU A 52 1.44 4.13 -5.54
N LYS A 53 2.30 3.61 -6.41
CA LYS A 53 1.88 2.84 -7.58
C LYS A 53 1.60 1.39 -7.18
N VAL A 54 0.39 0.94 -7.42
CA VAL A 54 -0.07 -0.40 -7.04
C VAL A 54 0.65 -1.47 -7.86
N LYS A 55 1.22 -2.45 -7.16
CA LYS A 55 1.82 -3.65 -7.76
C LYS A 55 0.82 -4.80 -7.76
N ALA A 56 0.97 -5.70 -8.74
CA ALA A 56 0.18 -6.93 -8.80
C ALA A 56 0.61 -7.88 -7.67
N LEU A 57 -0.34 -8.29 -6.83
CA LEU A 57 -0.12 -9.23 -5.73
C LEU A 57 0.47 -10.54 -6.23
N GLU A 58 0.00 -11.03 -7.37
CA GLU A 58 0.35 -12.33 -7.94
C GLU A 58 1.84 -12.45 -8.29
N ASN A 59 2.52 -11.31 -8.48
CA ASN A 59 3.93 -11.26 -8.88
C ASN A 59 4.82 -10.66 -7.77
N TYR A 60 4.28 -10.42 -6.58
CA TYR A 60 5.02 -9.77 -5.50
C TYR A 60 5.74 -10.82 -4.63
N ASP A 61 7.05 -10.64 -4.45
CA ASP A 61 7.87 -11.46 -3.57
C ASP A 61 7.89 -10.84 -2.16
N PHE A 62 7.59 -11.67 -1.15
CA PHE A 62 7.54 -11.29 0.26
C PHE A 62 8.79 -11.71 1.05
N SER A 63 9.72 -12.42 0.42
CA SER A 63 10.97 -12.85 1.05
C SER A 63 11.95 -11.70 1.31
#